data_AF-A0A3D4UID4-F1
#
_entry.id   AF-A0A3D4UID4-F1
#
_cell.length_a   1.000
_cell.length_b   1.000
_cell.length_c   1.000
_cell.angle_alpha   90.00
_cell.angle_beta   90.00
_cell.angle_gamma   90.00
#
_symmetry.space_group_name_H-M   'P 1'
#
loop_
_entity.id
_entity.type
_entity.pdbx_description
1 polymer ?
#
loop_
_entity_poly.entity_id
_entity_poly.type
_entity_poly.pdbx_seq_one_letter_code
_entity_poly.pdbx_strand_id
1 'polypeptide(L)'
;GETPVPPNQKTWTDHAFSEHFADPDHPEISLSELSPRLFSFNSPFGACPNCHGLGVILEFDMDLVVPDMDVGLLNNAIQPWKKNGPGGMIYPRYLRRFCRAFDITPSTKLSAMDEELYTLLMHGND
;
A
#
# COMPACT_ATOMS: atom_id res chain seq x y z
N GLY A 1 -17.11 54.97 20.35
CA GLY A 1 -18.48 55.49 20.18
C GLY A 1 -19.14 54.59 19.17
N GLU A 2 -19.82 53.57 19.65
CA GLU A 2 -20.53 52.60 18.81
C GLU A 2 -21.89 53.20 18.46
N THR A 3 -22.11 53.42 17.16
CA THR A 3 -23.39 53.91 16.64
C THR A 3 -24.45 52.81 16.80
N PRO A 4 -25.67 53.09 17.27
CA PRO A 4 -26.68 52.05 17.48
C PRO A 4 -27.15 51.51 16.12
N VAL A 5 -27.13 50.19 15.96
CA VAL A 5 -27.72 49.50 14.81
C VAL A 5 -29.26 49.63 14.92
N PRO A 6 -29.97 50.16 13.91
CA PRO A 6 -31.41 50.37 13.98
C PRO A 6 -32.19 49.05 14.08
N PRO A 7 -33.31 48.99 14.83
CA PRO A 7 -33.96 47.74 15.24
C PRO A 7 -34.79 47.02 14.16
N ASN A 8 -34.51 47.27 12.87
CA ASN A 8 -35.27 46.66 11.78
C ASN A 8 -34.43 46.44 10.50
N GLN A 9 -33.15 46.11 10.68
CA GLN A 9 -32.28 45.78 9.56
C GLN A 9 -32.48 44.30 9.22
N LYS A 10 -33.20 44.01 8.12
CA LYS A 10 -33.22 42.67 7.54
C LYS A 10 -31.77 42.27 7.27
N THR A 11 -31.29 41.29 8.01
CA THR A 11 -29.95 40.73 7.83
C THR A 11 -30.00 39.93 6.54
N TRP A 12 -29.23 40.36 5.54
CA TRP A 12 -29.07 39.61 4.30
C TRP A 12 -28.00 38.56 4.53
N THR A 13 -28.31 37.33 4.13
CA THR A 13 -27.37 36.22 4.16
C THR A 13 -27.10 35.84 2.72
N ASP A 14 -25.82 35.86 2.33
CA ASP A 14 -25.42 35.45 0.99
C ASP A 14 -25.43 33.92 0.90
N HIS A 15 -26.03 33.40 -0.17
CA HIS A 15 -26.08 31.98 -0.48
C HIS A 15 -25.46 31.74 -1.86
N ALA A 16 -24.43 30.90 -1.92
CA ALA A 16 -23.83 30.45 -3.16
C ALA A 16 -24.60 29.24 -3.72
N PHE A 17 -24.78 29.22 -5.04
CA PHE A 17 -25.43 28.13 -5.77
C PHE A 17 -24.51 27.65 -6.89
N SER A 18 -24.58 26.35 -7.20
CA SER A 18 -23.83 25.71 -8.29
C SER A 18 -24.73 24.70 -8.99
N GLU A 19 -24.60 24.58 -10.31
CA GLU A 19 -25.24 23.52 -11.11
C GLU A 19 -24.40 22.24 -11.14
N HIS A 20 -23.17 22.28 -10.60
CA HIS A 20 -22.25 21.13 -10.53
C HIS A 20 -22.39 20.38 -9.20
N PHE A 21 -22.13 19.07 -9.22
CA PHE A 21 -22.07 18.22 -8.03
C PHE A 21 -20.76 18.46 -7.27
N ALA A 22 -20.61 19.63 -6.66
CA ALA A 22 -19.44 20.02 -5.87
C ALA A 22 -19.83 20.30 -4.42
N ASP A 23 -18.91 20.00 -3.49
CA ASP A 23 -19.05 20.39 -2.09
C ASP A 23 -19.00 21.93 -1.97
N PRO A 24 -19.96 22.57 -1.28
CA PRO A 24 -19.99 24.03 -1.13
C PRO A 24 -18.83 24.60 -0.31
N ASP A 25 -18.26 23.84 0.63
CA ASP A 25 -17.15 24.26 1.48
C ASP A 25 -15.79 23.86 0.87
N HIS A 26 -15.80 22.86 -0.02
CA HIS A 26 -14.60 22.29 -0.67
C HIS A 26 -14.79 22.15 -2.20
N PRO A 27 -14.71 23.23 -2.98
CA PRO A 27 -15.03 23.22 -4.41
C PRO A 27 -14.15 22.27 -5.26
N GLU A 28 -12.97 21.90 -4.77
CA GLU A 28 -12.08 20.91 -5.35
C GLU A 28 -12.64 19.47 -5.29
N ILE A 29 -13.57 19.22 -4.36
CA ILE A 29 -14.30 17.95 -4.25
C ILE A 29 -15.55 18.06 -5.11
N SER A 30 -15.39 17.70 -6.38
CA SER A 30 -16.49 17.67 -7.35
C SER A 30 -16.62 16.30 -8.00
N LEU A 31 -17.85 15.83 -8.16
CA LEU A 31 -18.18 14.65 -8.93
C LEU A 31 -18.39 15.04 -10.40
N SER A 32 -18.00 14.12 -11.29
CA SER A 32 -18.41 14.17 -12.69
C SER A 32 -19.90 13.92 -12.84
N GLU A 33 -20.45 14.22 -14.03
CA GLU A 33 -21.87 14.02 -14.33
C GLU A 33 -22.30 12.58 -14.02
N LEU A 34 -23.34 12.44 -13.20
CA LEU A 34 -23.83 11.15 -12.76
C LEU A 34 -24.36 10.34 -13.94
N SER A 35 -23.68 9.24 -14.24
CA SER A 35 -24.12 8.28 -15.26
C SER A 35 -24.06 6.85 -14.71
N PRO A 36 -24.90 5.91 -15.21
CA PRO A 36 -24.88 4.52 -14.75
C PRO A 36 -23.51 3.84 -14.86
N ARG A 37 -22.65 4.29 -15.78
CA ARG A 37 -21.30 3.73 -16.00
C ARG A 37 -20.33 4.05 -14.86
N LEU A 38 -20.53 5.14 -14.13
CA LEU A 38 -19.74 5.47 -12.93
C LEU A 38 -19.90 4.42 -11.82
N PHE A 39 -21.02 3.69 -11.82
CA PHE A 39 -21.31 2.65 -10.83
C PHE A 39 -20.97 1.24 -11.33
N SER A 40 -20.45 1.13 -12.55
CA SER A 40 -20.08 -0.16 -13.14
C SER A 40 -18.61 -0.45 -12.88
N PHE A 41 -18.32 -1.46 -12.06
CA PHE A 41 -16.96 -1.97 -11.87
C PHE A 41 -16.38 -2.60 -13.15
N ASN A 42 -17.22 -2.93 -14.13
CA ASN A 42 -16.81 -3.41 -15.46
C ASN A 42 -16.51 -2.26 -16.43
N SER A 43 -16.61 -1.00 -16.00
CA SER A 43 -16.30 0.18 -16.81
C SER A 43 -15.07 0.88 -16.25
N PRO A 44 -14.11 1.34 -17.09
CA PRO A 44 -12.97 2.11 -16.61
C PRO A 44 -13.39 3.42 -15.91
N PHE A 45 -14.61 3.91 -16.16
CA PHE A 45 -15.15 5.10 -15.50
C PHE A 45 -15.62 4.86 -14.07
N GLY A 46 -15.97 3.62 -13.71
CA GLY A 46 -16.46 3.25 -12.37
C GLY A 46 -15.55 2.26 -11.62
N ALA A 47 -14.55 1.70 -12.30
CA ALA A 47 -13.61 0.77 -11.73
C ALA A 47 -12.60 1.48 -10.82
N CYS A 48 -12.33 0.89 -9.65
CA CYS A 48 -11.22 1.34 -8.80
C CYS A 48 -9.90 1.23 -9.58
N PRO A 49 -9.06 2.28 -9.63
CA PRO A 49 -7.83 2.27 -10.42
C PRO A 49 -6.77 1.30 -9.89
N ASN A 50 -6.81 0.93 -8.61
CA ASN A 50 -5.82 0.04 -8.01
C ASN A 50 -6.12 -1.45 -8.32
N CYS A 51 -7.39 -1.85 -8.25
CA CYS A 51 -7.80 -3.25 -8.47
C CYS A 51 -8.52 -3.47 -9.81
N HIS A 52 -8.68 -2.42 -10.62
CA HIS A 52 -9.37 -2.44 -11.91
C HIS A 52 -10.78 -3.04 -11.86
N GLY A 53 -11.49 -2.81 -10.75
CA GLY A 53 -12.86 -3.31 -10.56
C GLY A 53 -12.95 -4.79 -10.13
N LEU A 54 -11.84 -5.47 -9.91
CA LEU A 54 -11.83 -6.86 -9.43
C LEU A 54 -12.19 -6.99 -7.95
N GLY A 55 -11.98 -5.92 -7.17
CA GLY A 55 -12.19 -5.92 -5.72
C GLY A 55 -11.11 -6.64 -4.91
N VAL A 56 -10.09 -7.17 -5.59
CA VAL A 56 -8.94 -7.85 -4.99
C VAL A 56 -7.64 -7.39 -5.63
N ILE A 57 -6.56 -7.41 -4.87
CA ILE A 57 -5.20 -7.18 -5.36
C ILE A 57 -4.37 -8.44 -5.11
N LEU A 58 -3.40 -8.71 -6.00
CA LEU A 58 -2.46 -9.80 -5.82
C LEU A 58 -1.27 -9.28 -5.02
N GLU A 59 -1.06 -9.86 -3.85
CA GLU A 59 0.06 -9.53 -2.96
C GLU A 59 0.84 -10.78 -2.57
N PHE A 60 2.04 -10.58 -2.03
CA PHE A 60 2.83 -11.68 -1.47
C PHE A 60 2.32 -12.03 -0.08
N ASP A 61 1.99 -13.30 0.13
CA ASP A 61 1.72 -13.84 1.46
C ASP A 61 3.04 -14.30 2.09
N MET A 62 3.43 -13.63 3.18
CA MET A 62 4.68 -13.90 3.87
C MET A 62 4.74 -15.29 4.51
N ASP A 63 3.60 -15.87 4.87
CA ASP A 63 3.52 -17.23 5.41
C ASP A 63 3.82 -18.27 4.31
N LEU A 64 3.56 -17.94 3.04
CA LEU A 64 3.94 -18.77 1.90
C LEU A 64 5.40 -18.54 1.47
N VAL A 65 5.91 -17.31 1.63
CA VAL A 65 7.32 -16.98 1.33
C VAL A 65 8.25 -17.65 2.35
N VAL A 66 7.88 -17.62 3.64
CA VAL A 66 8.64 -18.15 4.77
C VAL A 66 7.74 -19.05 5.64
N PRO A 67 7.50 -20.30 5.22
CA PRO A 67 6.57 -21.18 5.92
C PRO A 67 7.11 -21.73 7.25
N ASP A 68 8.42 -21.66 7.47
CA ASP A 68 9.06 -22.10 8.71
C ASP A 68 10.24 -21.19 9.03
N MET A 69 10.06 -20.34 10.06
CA MET A 69 11.05 -19.39 10.55
C MET A 69 12.23 -20.09 11.26
N ASP A 70 12.07 -21.35 11.67
CA ASP A 70 13.10 -22.13 12.37
C ASP A 70 14.05 -22.89 11.43
N VAL A 71 13.93 -22.68 10.12
CA VAL A 71 14.84 -23.22 9.12
C VAL A 71 16.01 -22.26 8.88
N GLY A 72 17.20 -22.83 8.72
CA GLY A 72 18.41 -22.05 8.39
C GLY A 72 18.30 -21.35 7.04
N LEU A 73 18.85 -20.14 6.93
CA LEU A 73 18.74 -19.27 5.76
C LEU A 73 19.04 -19.98 4.42
N LEU A 74 20.12 -20.78 4.36
CA LEU A 74 20.48 -21.55 3.16
C LEU A 74 19.82 -22.92 3.06
N ASN A 75 19.06 -23.34 4.08
CA ASN A 75 18.34 -24.60 4.15
C ASN A 75 16.90 -24.48 3.64
N ASN A 76 16.67 -23.58 2.68
CA ASN A 76 15.38 -23.33 2.04
C ASN A 76 14.33 -22.64 2.94
N ALA A 77 14.77 -21.82 3.90
CA ALA A 77 13.87 -21.00 4.73
C ALA A 77 12.99 -20.06 3.89
N ILE A 78 13.55 -19.48 2.82
CA ILE A 78 12.83 -18.60 1.89
C ILE A 78 12.48 -19.38 0.62
N GLN A 79 11.20 -19.71 0.46
CA GLN A 79 10.71 -20.66 -0.56
C GLN A 79 10.98 -20.24 -2.01
N PRO A 80 10.82 -18.96 -2.40
CA PRO A 80 11.11 -18.53 -3.77
C PRO A 80 12.59 -18.60 -4.14
N TRP A 81 13.48 -18.67 -3.15
CA TRP A 81 14.93 -18.52 -3.29
C TRP A 81 15.71 -19.84 -3.22
N LYS A 82 15.01 -20.98 -3.31
CA LYS A 82 15.63 -22.30 -3.30
C LYS A 82 16.51 -22.53 -4.52
N LYS A 83 17.56 -23.32 -4.36
CA LYS A 83 18.49 -23.73 -5.43
C LYS A 83 17.79 -24.32 -6.66
N ASN A 84 16.71 -25.06 -6.46
CA ASN A 84 15.97 -25.73 -7.54
C ASN A 84 14.75 -24.90 -8.01
N GLY A 85 14.64 -23.63 -7.59
CA GLY A 85 13.60 -22.72 -8.01
C GLY A 85 13.97 -21.94 -9.29
N PRO A 86 13.10 -21.01 -9.74
CA PRO A 86 13.26 -20.28 -11.00
C PRO A 86 14.59 -19.53 -11.14
N GLY A 87 15.17 -19.05 -10.03
CA GLY A 87 16.47 -18.35 -10.02
C GLY A 87 17.69 -19.25 -9.84
N GLY A 88 17.52 -20.56 -9.72
CA GLY A 88 18.61 -21.52 -9.61
C GLY A 88 19.61 -21.19 -8.48
N MET A 89 20.90 -21.17 -8.84
CA MET A 89 21.99 -20.88 -7.90
C MET A 89 22.21 -19.38 -7.61
N ILE A 90 21.44 -18.47 -8.21
CA ILE A 90 21.62 -17.02 -8.03
C ILE A 90 21.27 -16.61 -6.60
N TYR A 91 20.10 -16.99 -6.10
CA TYR A 91 19.69 -16.62 -4.74
C TYR A 91 20.60 -17.20 -3.64
N PRO A 92 20.97 -18.49 -3.65
CA PRO A 92 21.93 -19.01 -2.68
C PRO A 92 23.30 -18.30 -2.71
N ARG A 93 23.71 -17.71 -3.85
CA ARG A 93 24.93 -16.90 -3.92
C ARG A 93 24.74 -15.55 -3.23
N TYR A 94 23.59 -14.89 -3.42
CA TYR A 94 23.26 -13.65 -2.73
C TYR A 94 23.09 -13.86 -1.23
N LEU A 95 22.39 -14.89 -0.80
CA LEU A 95 22.27 -15.23 0.62
C LEU A 95 23.63 -15.49 1.27
N ARG A 96 24.56 -16.18 0.59
CA ARG A 96 25.94 -16.33 1.08
C ARG A 96 26.69 -15.01 1.21
N ARG A 97 26.42 -14.04 0.33
CA ARG A 97 27.01 -12.70 0.41
C ARG A 97 26.41 -11.91 1.57
N PHE A 98 25.09 -12.00 1.75
CA PHE A 98 24.39 -11.43 2.89
C PHE A 98 24.95 -11.98 4.21
N CYS A 99 25.09 -13.31 4.33
CA CYS A 99 25.71 -13.95 5.49
C CYS A 99 27.08 -13.36 5.84
N ARG A 100 27.94 -13.16 4.85
CA ARG A 100 29.27 -12.57 5.05
C ARG A 100 29.24 -11.08 5.41
N ALA A 101 28.24 -10.34 4.93
CA ALA A 101 28.11 -8.91 5.18
C ALA A 101 27.62 -8.61 6.60
N PHE A 102 26.78 -9.48 7.15
CA PHE A 102 26.14 -9.30 8.46
C PHE A 102 26.62 -10.30 9.52
N ASP A 103 27.74 -10.98 9.25
CA ASP A 103 28.38 -11.95 10.16
C ASP A 103 27.43 -13.03 10.72
N ILE A 104 26.53 -13.54 9.87
CA ILE A 104 25.64 -14.66 10.22
C ILE A 104 26.04 -15.93 9.46
N THR A 105 25.74 -17.08 10.07
CA THR A 105 26.02 -18.37 9.44
C THR A 105 24.93 -18.75 8.41
N PRO A 106 25.24 -19.57 7.39
CA PRO A 106 24.24 -20.12 6.48
C PRO A 106 23.11 -20.92 7.17
N SER A 107 23.38 -21.46 8.35
CA SER A 107 22.43 -22.22 9.18
C SER A 107 21.62 -21.35 10.14
N THR A 108 21.88 -20.04 10.20
CA THR A 108 21.13 -19.11 11.05
C THR A 108 19.66 -19.15 10.69
N LYS A 109 18.82 -19.40 11.69
CA LYS A 109 17.36 -19.43 11.55
C LYS A 109 16.84 -18.01 11.38
N LEU A 110 15.75 -17.85 10.61
CA LEU A 110 15.11 -16.52 10.48
C LEU A 110 14.52 -16.06 11.81
N SER A 111 14.00 -16.98 12.63
CA SER A 111 13.52 -16.72 13.99
C SER A 111 14.59 -16.20 14.96
N ALA A 112 15.88 -16.39 14.63
CA ALA A 112 17.01 -15.95 15.44
C ALA A 112 17.60 -14.62 14.97
N MET A 113 17.12 -14.04 13.88
CA MET A 113 17.50 -12.71 13.42
C MET A 113 16.78 -11.65 14.27
N ASP A 114 17.44 -10.52 14.52
CA ASP A 114 16.71 -9.36 15.02
C ASP A 114 15.80 -8.77 13.92
N GLU A 115 14.86 -7.93 14.34
CA GLU A 115 13.85 -7.35 13.45
C GLU A 115 14.47 -6.49 12.34
N GLU A 116 15.56 -5.79 12.64
CA GLU A 116 16.27 -4.92 11.68
C GLU A 116 16.93 -5.76 10.58
N LEU A 117 17.65 -6.83 10.94
CA LEU A 117 18.31 -7.72 10.00
C LEU A 117 17.30 -8.51 9.16
N TYR A 118 16.21 -8.97 9.76
CA TYR A 118 15.12 -9.62 9.02
C TYR A 118 14.48 -8.65 8.01
N THR A 119 14.18 -7.43 8.44
CA THR A 119 13.61 -6.39 7.57
C THR A 119 14.54 -6.08 6.42
N LEU A 120 15.83 -5.92 6.69
CA LEU A 120 16.85 -5.68 5.68
C LEU A 120 16.98 -6.83 4.67
N LEU A 121 16.83 -8.09 5.12
CA LEU A 121 16.85 -9.26 4.25
C LEU A 121 15.63 -9.29 3.30
N MET A 122 14.44 -8.96 3.82
CA MET A 122 13.17 -9.12 3.10
C MET A 122 12.78 -7.90 2.26
N HIS A 123 13.15 -6.70 2.72
CA HIS A 123 12.74 -5.42 2.11
C HIS A 123 13.91 -4.61 1.55
N GLY A 124 15.16 -4.94 1.91
CA GLY A 124 16.34 -4.20 1.48
C GLY A 124 16.55 -2.91 2.25
N ASN A 125 17.42 -2.06 1.73
CA ASN A 125 17.66 -0.69 2.19
C ASN A 125 17.38 0.29 1.05
N ASP A 126 17.03 1.53 1.40
CA ASP A 126 16.86 2.62 0.45
C ASP A 126 18.16 3.02 -0.27
#